data_AF-A0A2I1G6B3-F1
#
_entry.id   AF-A0A2I1G6B3-F1
#
_cell.length_a   1.000
_cell.length_b   1.000
_cell.length_c   1.000
_cell.angle_alpha   90.00
_cell.angle_beta   90.00
_cell.angle_gamma   90.00
#
_symmetry.space_group_name_H-M   'P 1'
#
loop_
_entity.id
_entity.type
_entity.pdbx_description
1 polymer ?
#
loop_
_entity_poly.entity_id
_entity_poly.type
_entity_poly.pdbx_seq_one_letter_code
_entity_poly.pdbx_strand_id
1 'polypeptide(L)'
;MRITSIFYVIVLLSLYSTIINAAPATSAVPTLEKRQETEQDPDFNTNIFTSFKPLEVTASPITREYTLTLAKAELAPDGFSRQVWTSNGQYPGPMIRANKGDQIVIHVQNNLGDFTTIHWHGIFQRGTTFYDGVAGQTQCLIATGTTFTYNFTAGEQYGTYWWHSHFRSQYVDGLRGALIIHDPKDPYLNDYDEEFVMTLSDWHHEESESLVNKRMAKGYDGFNVN
;
A
#
# COMPACT_ATOMS: atom_id res chain seq x y z
N MET A 1 -19.03 3.92 30.36
CA MET A 1 -20.38 4.18 29.81
C MET A 1 -20.49 3.36 28.52
N ARG A 2 -21.20 2.23 28.56
CA ARG A 2 -21.28 1.29 27.42
C ARG A 2 -22.26 1.83 26.37
N ILE A 3 -21.76 2.20 25.20
CA ILE A 3 -22.62 2.49 24.04
C ILE A 3 -22.79 1.17 23.28
N THR A 4 -23.99 0.61 23.38
CA THR A 4 -24.44 -0.47 22.50
C THR A 4 -25.26 0.18 21.39
N SER A 5 -24.67 0.31 20.20
CA SER A 5 -25.43 0.65 18.99
C SER A 5 -24.70 0.06 17.79
N ILE A 6 -25.19 -1.09 17.36
CA ILE A 6 -24.83 -1.75 16.11
C ILE A 6 -25.63 -1.05 15.01
N PHE A 7 -24.97 -0.27 14.16
CA PHE A 7 -25.55 0.20 12.90
C PHE A 7 -25.35 -0.87 11.84
N TYR A 8 -26.42 -1.58 11.46
CA TYR A 8 -26.44 -2.41 10.27
C TYR A 8 -26.61 -1.51 9.04
N VAL A 9 -25.58 -1.38 8.21
CA VAL A 9 -25.74 -0.89 6.83
C VAL A 9 -25.98 -2.12 5.96
N ILE A 10 -27.26 -2.42 5.69
CA ILE A 10 -27.66 -3.47 4.75
C ILE A 10 -27.61 -2.86 3.34
N VAL A 11 -26.61 -3.24 2.54
CA VAL A 11 -26.61 -3.02 1.09
C VAL A 11 -27.30 -4.22 0.44
N LEU A 12 -28.57 -4.06 0.08
CA LEU A 12 -29.33 -5.03 -0.71
C LEU A 12 -28.92 -4.91 -2.19
N LEU A 13 -28.03 -5.80 -2.65
CA LEU A 13 -27.80 -6.06 -4.07
C LEU A 13 -28.80 -7.13 -4.55
N SER A 14 -29.81 -6.71 -5.31
CA SER A 14 -30.72 -7.63 -6.00
C SER A 14 -30.05 -8.18 -7.26
N LEU A 15 -29.64 -9.44 -7.23
CA LEU A 15 -29.23 -10.17 -8.44
C LEU A 15 -30.47 -10.83 -9.06
N TYR A 16 -30.95 -10.30 -10.18
CA TYR A 16 -31.84 -11.02 -11.08
C TYR A 16 -31.00 -11.94 -11.97
N SER A 17 -31.09 -13.25 -11.79
CA SER A 17 -30.56 -14.23 -12.74
C SER A 17 -31.57 -14.49 -13.85
N THR A 18 -31.35 -13.92 -15.04
CA THR A 18 -31.92 -14.46 -16.28
C THR A 18 -31.07 -15.64 -16.75
N ILE A 19 -31.68 -16.83 -16.77
CA ILE A 19 -31.08 -18.04 -17.33
C ILE A 19 -31.10 -17.90 -18.85
N ILE A 20 -29.91 -17.77 -19.46
CA ILE A 20 -29.72 -17.97 -20.91
C ILE A 20 -29.03 -19.32 -21.08
N ASN A 21 -29.75 -20.29 -21.67
CA ASN A 21 -29.17 -21.58 -22.05
C ASN A 21 -28.29 -21.41 -23.29
N ALA A 22 -26.98 -21.56 -23.14
CA ALA A 22 -26.05 -21.76 -24.24
C ALA A 22 -25.66 -23.25 -24.32
N ALA A 23 -25.58 -23.77 -25.54
CA ALA A 23 -25.32 -25.18 -25.89
C ALA A 23 -23.93 -25.69 -25.42
N PRO A 24 -23.75 -27.01 -25.24
CA PRO A 24 -22.56 -27.55 -24.59
C PRO A 24 -21.36 -27.55 -25.55
N ALA A 25 -20.26 -26.93 -25.13
CA ALA A 25 -18.95 -27.16 -25.72
C ALA A 25 -18.09 -27.97 -24.75
N THR A 26 -17.66 -29.13 -25.21
CA THR A 26 -16.77 -30.07 -24.53
C THR A 26 -15.33 -29.53 -24.47
N SER A 27 -14.85 -29.21 -23.28
CA SER A 27 -13.42 -29.32 -22.92
C SER A 27 -13.30 -29.34 -21.40
N ALA A 28 -12.52 -30.29 -20.87
CA ALA A 28 -12.31 -30.46 -19.43
C ALA A 28 -11.90 -29.13 -18.77
N VAL A 29 -12.70 -28.70 -17.78
CA VAL A 29 -12.35 -27.59 -16.90
C VAL A 29 -11.18 -28.05 -16.03
N PRO A 30 -10.01 -27.37 -16.04
CA PRO A 30 -9.02 -27.61 -15.01
C PRO A 30 -9.59 -27.11 -13.70
N THR A 31 -9.80 -28.02 -12.76
CA THR A 31 -10.08 -27.66 -11.36
C THR A 31 -8.91 -26.81 -10.88
N LEU A 32 -9.18 -25.55 -10.53
CA LEU A 32 -8.20 -24.68 -9.89
C LEU A 32 -7.79 -25.33 -8.57
N GLU A 33 -6.61 -25.95 -8.54
CA GLU A 33 -5.98 -26.33 -7.28
C GLU A 33 -5.77 -25.06 -6.48
N LYS A 34 -6.30 -25.06 -5.27
CA LYS A 34 -6.12 -24.00 -4.29
C LYS A 34 -4.61 -23.82 -4.12
N ARG A 35 -4.08 -22.66 -4.52
CA ARG A 35 -2.67 -22.28 -4.35
C ARG A 35 -2.29 -22.58 -2.91
N GLN A 36 -1.38 -23.54 -2.69
CA GLN A 36 -0.70 -23.71 -1.42
C GLN A 36 0.21 -22.49 -1.23
N GLU A 37 -0.28 -21.51 -0.48
CA GLU A 37 0.54 -20.42 0.04
C GLU A 37 1.47 -21.03 1.10
N THR A 38 2.74 -21.20 0.76
CA THR A 38 3.80 -21.55 1.70
C THR A 38 3.95 -20.44 2.73
N GLU A 39 3.99 -20.82 4.01
CA GLU A 39 4.15 -19.96 5.18
C GLU A 39 5.26 -18.91 4.98
N GLN A 40 4.87 -17.67 4.68
CA GLN A 40 5.79 -16.54 4.70
C GLN A 40 5.02 -15.29 5.12
N ASP A 41 5.07 -15.06 6.44
CA ASP A 41 4.55 -13.90 7.18
C ASP A 41 3.02 -13.62 7.06
N PRO A 42 2.23 -13.88 8.12
CA PRO A 42 0.76 -13.73 8.09
C PRO A 42 0.26 -12.29 7.87
N ASP A 43 1.13 -11.26 7.99
CA ASP A 43 0.73 -9.85 7.87
C ASP A 43 0.77 -9.30 6.42
N PHE A 44 1.08 -10.13 5.41
CA PHE A 44 1.27 -9.69 4.01
C PHE A 44 0.08 -9.94 3.08
N ASN A 45 -1.06 -10.42 3.59
CA ASN A 45 -2.25 -10.69 2.77
C ASN A 45 -3.26 -9.53 2.85
N THR A 46 -3.52 -8.87 1.72
CA THR A 46 -4.27 -7.61 1.54
C THR A 46 -5.79 -7.71 1.71
N ASN A 47 -6.29 -8.75 2.36
CA ASN A 47 -7.72 -8.86 2.63
C ASN A 47 -8.12 -7.82 3.68
N ILE A 48 -8.91 -6.82 3.28
CA ILE A 48 -9.44 -5.76 4.18
C ILE A 48 -10.27 -6.31 5.35
N PHE A 49 -10.72 -7.56 5.27
CA PHE A 49 -11.46 -8.26 6.31
C PHE A 49 -10.57 -9.13 7.22
N THR A 50 -9.28 -9.22 6.93
CA THR A 50 -8.32 -9.86 7.82
C THR A 50 -7.75 -8.80 8.75
N SER A 51 -8.10 -8.87 10.03
CA SER A 51 -7.41 -8.07 11.03
C SER A 51 -5.96 -8.52 11.13
N PHE A 52 -5.07 -7.57 11.36
CA PHE A 52 -3.69 -7.91 11.69
C PHE A 52 -3.57 -8.05 13.20
N LYS A 53 -2.72 -8.98 13.67
CA LYS A 53 -2.37 -8.96 15.08
C LYS A 53 -1.59 -7.69 15.36
N PRO A 54 -1.90 -6.91 16.42
CA PRO A 54 -1.01 -5.85 16.88
C PRO A 54 0.42 -6.39 16.97
N LEU A 55 1.40 -5.60 16.52
CA LEU A 55 2.80 -6.01 16.73
C LEU A 55 2.98 -6.22 18.23
N GLU A 56 3.66 -7.31 18.61
CA GLU A 56 3.99 -7.52 20.01
C GLU A 56 4.62 -6.24 20.57
N VAL A 57 4.01 -5.74 21.64
CA VAL A 57 4.45 -4.53 22.31
C VAL A 57 5.81 -4.83 22.92
N THR A 58 6.87 -4.31 22.31
CA THR A 58 8.23 -4.52 22.79
C THR A 58 8.47 -3.61 24.00
N ALA A 59 9.01 -4.17 25.07
CA ALA A 59 9.36 -3.41 26.28
C ALA A 59 10.48 -2.37 26.05
N SER A 60 11.16 -2.44 24.91
CA SER A 60 12.21 -1.50 24.49
C SER A 60 12.23 -1.40 22.97
N PRO A 61 12.74 -0.27 22.42
CA PRO A 61 12.93 -0.12 20.98
C PRO A 61 13.77 -1.24 20.37
N ILE A 62 13.33 -1.75 19.22
CA ILE A 62 14.07 -2.73 18.42
C ILE A 62 14.28 -2.23 16.99
N THR A 63 15.12 -2.92 16.22
CA THR A 63 15.22 -2.71 14.78
C THR A 63 14.14 -3.50 14.07
N ARG A 64 13.32 -2.81 13.28
CA ARG A 64 12.34 -3.35 12.35
C ARG A 64 12.93 -3.24 10.94
N GLU A 65 13.18 -4.39 10.30
CA GLU A 65 13.84 -4.45 9.00
C GLU A 65 12.89 -4.97 7.92
N TYR A 66 12.81 -4.24 6.81
CA TYR A 66 11.90 -4.52 5.69
C TYR A 66 12.63 -4.50 4.36
N THR A 67 12.09 -5.24 3.39
CA THR A 67 12.52 -5.15 1.99
C THR A 67 11.33 -4.84 1.09
N LEU A 68 11.43 -3.74 0.35
CA LEU A 68 10.49 -3.33 -0.68
C LEU A 68 11.10 -3.62 -2.05
N THR A 69 10.62 -4.67 -2.72
CA THR A 69 11.03 -5.01 -4.08
C THR A 69 10.07 -4.36 -5.06
N LEU A 70 10.49 -3.24 -5.65
CA LEU A 70 9.65 -2.45 -6.53
C LEU A 70 9.67 -3.04 -7.94
N ALA A 71 8.50 -3.33 -8.49
CA ALA A 71 8.34 -3.86 -9.84
C ALA A 71 6.99 -3.46 -10.42
N LYS A 72 6.87 -3.46 -11.75
CA LYS A 72 5.58 -3.30 -12.41
C LYS A 72 4.91 -4.68 -12.53
N ALA A 73 3.62 -4.75 -12.25
CA ALA A 73 2.81 -5.95 -12.42
C ALA A 73 1.50 -5.62 -13.11
N GLU A 74 0.97 -6.56 -13.90
CA GLU A 74 -0.37 -6.45 -14.45
C GLU A 74 -1.38 -6.90 -13.38
N LEU A 75 -2.21 -5.97 -12.91
CA LEU A 75 -3.21 -6.19 -11.86
C LEU A 75 -4.57 -5.61 -12.28
N ALA A 76 -5.64 -6.08 -11.66
CA ALA A 76 -7.00 -5.59 -11.89
C ALA A 76 -7.76 -5.29 -10.57
N PRO A 77 -7.33 -4.30 -9.75
CA PRO A 77 -7.94 -4.03 -8.45
C PRO A 77 -9.43 -3.65 -8.51
N ASP A 78 -9.87 -3.06 -9.62
CA ASP A 78 -11.26 -2.68 -9.89
C ASP A 78 -11.91 -3.57 -10.98
N GLY A 79 -11.28 -4.69 -11.32
CA GLY A 79 -11.70 -5.59 -12.39
C GLY A 79 -11.23 -5.20 -13.78
N PHE A 80 -10.52 -4.06 -13.95
CA PHE A 80 -9.89 -3.68 -15.21
C PHE A 80 -8.38 -3.93 -15.16
N SER A 81 -7.86 -4.77 -16.05
CA SER A 81 -6.42 -5.08 -16.10
C SER A 81 -5.61 -3.88 -16.58
N ARG A 82 -4.62 -3.46 -15.79
CA ARG A 82 -3.64 -2.43 -16.16
C ARG A 82 -2.28 -2.69 -15.52
N GLN A 83 -1.26 -2.01 -16.03
CA GLN A 83 0.06 -1.98 -15.40
C GLN A 83 0.01 -1.14 -14.12
N VAL A 84 0.47 -1.74 -13.01
CA VAL A 84 0.50 -1.16 -11.66
C VAL A 84 1.93 -1.20 -11.13
N TRP A 85 2.35 -0.12 -10.48
CA TRP A 85 3.63 -0.02 -9.81
C TRP A 85 3.46 -0.62 -8.44
N THR A 86 4.09 -1.77 -8.23
CA THR A 86 3.92 -2.58 -7.02
C THR A 86 5.18 -2.57 -6.19
N SER A 87 5.01 -2.86 -4.91
CA SER A 87 6.08 -3.36 -4.07
C SER A 87 5.74 -4.79 -3.71
N ASN A 88 6.69 -5.70 -3.89
CA ASN A 88 6.56 -7.12 -3.58
C ASN A 88 5.40 -7.78 -4.36
N GLY A 89 5.07 -7.26 -5.55
CA GLY A 89 4.01 -7.79 -6.41
C GLY A 89 2.58 -7.49 -5.93
N GLN A 90 2.41 -6.66 -4.89
CA GLN A 90 1.11 -6.31 -4.32
C GLN A 90 0.76 -4.83 -4.49
N TYR A 91 -0.55 -4.59 -4.53
CA TYR A 91 -1.17 -3.27 -4.43
C TYR A 91 -2.40 -3.36 -3.49
N PRO A 92 -2.52 -2.51 -2.45
CA PRO A 92 -1.50 -1.59 -1.96
C PRO A 92 -0.19 -2.30 -1.58
N GLY A 93 0.91 -1.54 -1.54
CA GLY A 93 2.19 -2.05 -1.07
C GLY A 93 2.12 -2.51 0.39
N PRO A 94 3.11 -3.30 0.85
CA PRO A 94 3.08 -3.88 2.18
C PRO A 94 3.02 -2.81 3.27
N MET A 95 2.29 -3.13 4.34
CA MET A 95 2.23 -2.31 5.53
C MET A 95 3.56 -2.39 6.27
N ILE A 96 4.16 -1.25 6.54
CA ILE A 96 5.32 -1.14 7.42
C ILE A 96 4.80 -0.85 8.81
N ARG A 97 5.29 -1.60 9.81
CA ARG A 97 4.81 -1.50 11.18
C ARG A 97 5.99 -1.31 12.13
N ALA A 98 5.85 -0.43 13.10
CA ALA A 98 6.87 -0.20 14.11
C ALA A 98 6.21 0.14 15.44
N ASN A 99 6.96 0.07 16.52
CA ASN A 99 6.59 0.70 17.78
C ASN A 99 7.30 2.05 17.90
N LYS A 100 6.72 2.94 18.69
CA LYS A 100 7.36 4.18 19.12
C LYS A 100 8.79 3.90 19.60
N GLY A 101 9.75 4.65 19.08
CA GLY A 101 11.18 4.52 19.36
C GLY A 101 11.94 3.52 18.50
N ASP A 102 11.27 2.57 17.83
CA ASP A 102 11.94 1.56 17.00
C ASP A 102 12.82 2.21 15.91
N GLN A 103 13.90 1.51 15.58
CA GLN A 103 14.72 1.80 14.42
C GLN A 103 14.09 1.11 13.21
N ILE A 104 13.81 1.88 12.15
CA ILE A 104 13.20 1.36 10.92
C ILE A 104 14.27 1.32 9.84
N VAL A 105 14.54 0.13 9.32
CA VAL A 105 15.50 -0.12 8.23
C VAL A 105 14.74 -0.70 7.05
N ILE A 106 14.83 -0.04 5.89
CA ILE A 106 14.05 -0.45 4.71
C ILE A 106 14.96 -0.50 3.48
N HIS A 107 15.12 -1.69 2.93
CA HIS A 107 15.83 -1.91 1.68
C HIS A 107 14.88 -1.76 0.50
N VAL A 108 15.04 -0.69 -0.26
CA VAL A 108 14.26 -0.44 -1.48
C VAL A 108 15.06 -0.93 -2.67
N GLN A 109 14.61 -2.03 -3.27
CA GLN A 109 15.20 -2.63 -4.48
C GLN A 109 14.40 -2.17 -5.69
N ASN A 110 15.00 -1.36 -6.55
CA ASN A 110 14.28 -0.79 -7.69
C ASN A 110 14.40 -1.67 -8.95
N ASN A 111 13.32 -2.36 -9.32
CA ASN A 111 13.21 -3.14 -10.57
C ASN A 111 12.09 -2.60 -11.48
N LEU A 112 11.78 -1.30 -11.41
CA LEU A 112 10.69 -0.69 -12.18
C LEU A 112 11.02 -0.44 -13.65
N GLY A 113 12.30 -0.52 -14.04
CA GLY A 113 12.77 -0.02 -15.34
C GLY A 113 12.70 1.51 -15.46
N ASP A 114 12.59 2.20 -14.33
CA ASP A 114 12.54 3.66 -14.18
C ASP A 114 13.26 4.05 -12.88
N PHE A 115 13.58 5.33 -12.71
CA PHE A 115 14.07 5.88 -11.46
C PHE A 115 12.97 5.90 -10.39
N THR A 116 13.34 5.94 -9.12
CA THR A 116 12.36 6.12 -8.03
C THR A 116 13.00 6.72 -6.78
N THR A 117 12.17 7.15 -5.82
CA THR A 117 12.54 7.46 -4.43
C THR A 117 11.33 7.16 -3.56
N ILE A 118 11.50 6.76 -2.30
CA ILE A 118 10.39 6.50 -1.37
C ILE A 118 10.41 7.53 -0.24
N HIS A 119 9.29 8.21 -0.03
CA HIS A 119 9.08 9.15 1.07
C HIS A 119 8.21 8.52 2.17
N TRP A 120 8.52 8.88 3.40
CA TRP A 120 7.88 8.40 4.63
C TRP A 120 6.96 9.51 5.16
N HIS A 121 5.75 9.57 4.62
CA HIS A 121 4.86 10.72 4.79
C HIS A 121 4.53 10.97 6.26
N GLY A 122 4.89 12.16 6.75
CA GLY A 122 4.64 12.61 8.12
C GLY A 122 5.71 12.20 9.13
N ILE A 123 6.74 11.44 8.73
CA ILE A 123 7.89 11.14 9.59
C ILE A 123 8.81 12.35 9.65
N PHE A 124 9.18 12.81 10.85
CA PHE A 124 9.91 14.06 11.05
C PHE A 124 11.39 14.01 10.63
N GLN A 125 11.95 12.81 10.43
CA GLN A 125 13.34 12.61 9.99
C GLN A 125 14.37 13.41 10.81
N ARG A 126 14.17 13.51 12.14
CA ARG A 126 15.04 14.28 13.03
C ARG A 126 16.45 13.65 13.05
N GLY A 127 17.42 14.36 12.49
CA GLY A 127 18.80 13.89 12.35
C GLY A 127 19.04 12.93 11.17
N THR A 128 17.99 12.61 10.41
CA THR A 128 18.01 11.67 9.28
C THR A 128 17.35 12.25 8.03
N THR A 129 17.42 13.57 7.82
CA THR A 129 16.78 14.25 6.68
C THR A 129 17.18 13.69 5.32
N PHE A 130 18.39 13.13 5.17
CA PHE A 130 18.86 12.45 3.96
C PHE A 130 18.14 11.12 3.66
N TYR A 131 17.29 10.63 4.58
CA TYR A 131 16.38 9.50 4.38
C TYR A 131 14.92 9.93 4.15
N ASP A 132 14.65 11.22 4.00
CA ASP A 132 13.29 11.70 3.77
C ASP A 132 12.72 11.29 2.40
N GLY A 133 13.55 11.00 1.40
CA GLY A 133 13.06 10.39 0.16
C GLY A 133 12.58 11.34 -0.94
N VAL A 134 12.83 12.64 -0.81
CA VAL A 134 12.41 13.65 -1.77
C VAL A 134 13.45 13.76 -2.88
N ALA A 135 13.06 13.33 -4.08
CA ALA A 135 13.89 13.35 -5.28
C ALA A 135 14.49 14.74 -5.54
N GLY A 136 15.82 14.81 -5.59
CA GLY A 136 16.56 16.05 -5.90
C GLY A 136 16.72 17.02 -4.73
N GLN A 137 16.09 16.75 -3.59
CA GLN A 137 16.19 17.60 -2.39
C GLN A 137 16.96 16.90 -1.28
N THR A 138 16.48 15.73 -0.83
CA THR A 138 17.10 15.01 0.29
C THR A 138 17.93 13.82 -0.15
N GLN A 139 17.74 13.35 -1.39
CA GLN A 139 18.59 12.33 -2.01
C GLN A 139 18.58 12.41 -3.54
N CYS A 140 19.56 11.76 -4.15
CA CYS A 140 19.52 11.39 -5.56
C CYS A 140 18.49 10.26 -5.82
N LEU A 141 18.12 10.10 -7.08
CA LEU A 141 17.22 9.05 -7.54
C LEU A 141 17.84 7.66 -7.34
N ILE A 142 17.03 6.68 -6.96
CA ILE A 142 17.39 5.27 -6.94
C ILE A 142 17.31 4.75 -8.38
N ALA A 143 18.45 4.41 -8.98
CA ALA A 143 18.49 3.85 -10.33
C ALA A 143 17.90 2.44 -10.38
N THR A 144 17.32 2.07 -11.54
CA THR A 144 16.86 0.70 -11.76
C THR A 144 18.03 -0.29 -11.62
N GLY A 145 17.77 -1.46 -11.02
CA GLY A 145 18.75 -2.48 -10.70
C GLY A 145 19.60 -2.20 -9.46
N THR A 146 19.30 -1.15 -8.69
CA THR A 146 20.05 -0.80 -7.47
C THR A 146 19.16 -0.86 -6.22
N THR A 147 19.82 -0.98 -5.07
CA THR A 147 19.19 -0.97 -3.75
C THR A 147 19.62 0.27 -2.98
N PHE A 148 18.65 0.96 -2.38
CA PHE A 148 18.92 2.02 -1.41
C PHE A 148 18.32 1.64 -0.06
N THR A 149 19.09 1.80 1.01
CA THR A 149 18.66 1.49 2.37
C THR A 149 18.32 2.77 3.13
N TYR A 150 17.05 2.91 3.49
CA TYR A 150 16.58 3.94 4.41
C TYR A 150 16.76 3.45 5.84
N ASN A 151 17.23 4.33 6.74
CA ASN A 151 17.54 3.94 8.12
C ASN A 151 17.24 5.11 9.09
N PHE A 152 16.03 5.12 9.67
CA PHE A 152 15.58 6.20 10.56
C PHE A 152 14.77 5.67 11.75
N THR A 153 14.80 6.39 12.86
CA THR A 153 14.02 6.02 14.05
C THR A 153 12.63 6.64 13.99
N ALA A 154 11.63 5.89 14.48
CA ALA A 154 10.30 6.43 14.75
C ALA A 154 10.33 7.56 15.81
N GLY A 155 11.35 7.58 16.68
CA GLY A 155 11.48 8.54 17.76
C GLY A 155 10.23 8.53 18.66
N GLU A 156 9.68 9.72 18.92
CA GLU A 156 8.49 9.85 19.76
C GLU A 156 7.16 9.77 18.98
N GLN A 157 7.20 9.57 17.66
CA GLN A 157 5.99 9.51 16.84
C GLN A 157 5.25 8.19 17.00
N TYR A 158 3.93 8.25 16.94
CA TYR A 158 3.00 7.12 16.85
C TYR A 158 1.79 7.55 16.01
N GLY A 159 0.98 6.59 15.56
CA GLY A 159 -0.21 6.78 14.74
C GLY A 159 -0.11 6.20 13.32
N THR A 160 -1.05 6.62 12.47
CA THR A 160 -1.19 6.16 11.09
C THR A 160 -0.50 7.12 10.12
N TYR A 161 0.48 6.59 9.41
CA TYR A 161 1.23 7.24 8.34
C TYR A 161 1.15 6.38 7.07
N TRP A 162 1.88 6.78 6.05
CA TRP A 162 2.00 6.03 4.81
C TRP A 162 3.35 6.29 4.16
N TRP A 163 3.78 5.38 3.31
CA TRP A 163 4.95 5.55 2.47
C TRP A 163 4.50 5.59 1.01
N HIS A 164 5.21 6.35 0.18
CA HIS A 164 4.88 6.43 -1.24
C HIS A 164 6.09 6.84 -2.07
N SER A 165 6.04 6.56 -3.38
CA SER A 165 7.03 7.14 -4.29
C SER A 165 6.96 8.66 -4.24
N HIS A 166 8.12 9.31 -4.16
CA HIS A 166 8.25 10.76 -4.29
C HIS A 166 8.96 11.16 -5.60
N PHE A 167 8.92 10.25 -6.58
CA PHE A 167 9.39 10.51 -7.94
C PHE A 167 8.19 10.59 -8.91
N ARG A 168 8.01 11.78 -9.50
CA ARG A 168 6.89 12.09 -10.42
C ARG A 168 5.55 11.69 -9.81
N SER A 169 4.69 11.00 -10.57
CA SER A 169 3.35 10.56 -10.18
C SER A 169 3.28 9.04 -9.92
N GLN A 170 4.41 8.37 -9.69
CA GLN A 170 4.46 6.91 -9.51
C GLN A 170 3.55 6.38 -8.37
N TYR A 171 3.29 7.18 -7.33
CA TYR A 171 2.38 6.76 -6.26
C TYR A 171 0.92 6.65 -6.72
N VAL A 172 0.53 7.40 -7.76
CA VAL A 172 -0.81 7.33 -8.38
C VAL A 172 -0.96 5.99 -9.11
N ASP A 173 0.11 5.51 -9.73
CA ASP A 173 0.12 4.22 -10.43
C ASP A 173 0.33 3.01 -9.51
N GLY A 174 0.45 3.24 -8.20
CA GLY A 174 0.33 2.19 -7.20
C GLY A 174 1.42 2.14 -6.14
N LEU A 175 2.52 2.88 -6.32
CA LEU A 175 3.70 2.77 -5.46
C LEU A 175 3.53 3.48 -4.12
N ARG A 176 2.73 2.89 -3.24
CA ARG A 176 2.41 3.38 -1.89
C ARG A 176 1.94 2.25 -0.98
N GLY A 177 2.07 2.44 0.32
CA GLY A 177 1.57 1.52 1.34
C GLY A 177 1.45 2.21 2.70
N ALA A 178 0.81 1.54 3.65
CA ALA A 178 0.63 2.08 4.99
C ALA A 178 1.92 2.00 5.82
N LEU A 179 2.09 2.95 6.74
CA LEU A 179 3.15 2.96 7.75
C LEU A 179 2.50 3.21 9.10
N ILE A 180 2.44 2.19 9.96
CA ILE A 180 1.78 2.26 11.27
C ILE A 180 2.83 2.25 12.36
N ILE A 181 2.78 3.24 13.26
CA ILE A 181 3.67 3.28 14.42
C ILE A 181 2.80 3.17 15.68
N HIS A 182 2.89 2.05 16.37
CA HIS A 182 2.13 1.78 17.59
C HIS A 182 2.74 2.47 18.81
N ASP A 183 1.92 2.88 19.77
CA ASP A 183 2.40 3.25 21.11
C ASP A 183 2.24 2.06 22.06
N PRO A 184 3.34 1.46 22.56
CA PRO A 184 3.32 0.48 23.65
C PRO A 184 2.51 0.88 24.89
N LYS A 185 2.26 2.18 25.07
CA LYS A 185 1.53 2.77 26.19
C LYS A 185 0.22 3.40 25.77
N ASP A 186 -0.35 2.99 24.63
CA ASP A 186 -1.67 3.44 24.20
C ASP A 186 -2.71 3.16 25.31
N PRO A 187 -3.36 4.22 25.88
CA PRO A 187 -4.37 4.03 26.93
C PRO A 187 -5.61 3.26 26.45
N TYR A 188 -5.84 3.15 25.15
CA TYR A 188 -6.98 2.48 24.54
C TYR A 188 -6.66 1.08 24.02
N LEU A 189 -5.45 0.55 24.24
CA LEU A 189 -5.03 -0.77 23.73
C LEU A 189 -5.95 -1.92 24.18
N ASN A 190 -6.65 -1.76 25.31
CA ASN A 190 -7.62 -2.74 25.83
C ASN A 190 -9.08 -2.39 25.53
N ASP A 191 -9.33 -1.31 24.78
CA ASP A 191 -10.67 -0.82 24.43
C ASP A 191 -11.13 -1.27 23.03
N TYR A 192 -10.26 -1.93 22.27
CA TYR A 192 -10.59 -2.52 20.96
C TYR A 192 -10.07 -3.97 20.87
N ASP A 193 -10.82 -4.80 20.14
CA ASP A 193 -10.47 -6.21 19.91
C ASP A 193 -9.61 -6.40 18.66
N GLU A 194 -9.81 -5.56 17.64
CA GLU A 194 -9.24 -5.72 16.30
C GLU A 194 -8.89 -4.37 15.68
N GLU A 195 -7.87 -4.36 14.82
CA GLU A 195 -7.42 -3.19 14.08
C GLU A 195 -7.39 -3.46 12.57
N PHE A 196 -7.78 -2.44 11.79
CA PHE A 196 -7.80 -2.51 10.32
C PHE A 196 -7.23 -1.22 9.73
N VAL A 197 -6.56 -1.35 8.59
CA VAL A 197 -6.10 -0.20 7.80
C VAL A 197 -6.84 -0.19 6.47
N MET A 198 -7.50 0.92 6.18
CA MET A 198 -8.22 1.15 4.93
C MET A 198 -7.56 2.30 4.18
N THR A 199 -7.10 2.02 2.96
CA THR A 199 -6.57 3.04 2.05
C THR A 199 -7.66 3.44 1.06
N LEU A 200 -7.99 4.73 1.00
CA LEU A 200 -8.93 5.28 0.04
C LEU A 200 -8.17 5.99 -1.08
N SER A 201 -8.58 5.75 -2.32
CA SER A 201 -8.03 6.44 -3.49
C SER A 201 -9.02 6.43 -4.64
N ASP A 202 -8.87 7.42 -5.52
CA ASP A 202 -9.29 7.28 -6.90
C ASP A 202 -8.46 6.20 -7.62
N TRP A 203 -8.97 5.73 -8.76
CA TRP A 203 -8.31 4.75 -9.59
C TRP A 203 -8.54 5.09 -11.05
N HIS A 204 -7.45 5.11 -11.82
CA HIS A 204 -7.50 5.39 -13.25
C HIS A 204 -7.21 4.11 -14.04
N HIS A 205 -7.69 4.04 -15.28
CA HIS A 205 -7.33 2.94 -16.20
C HIS A 205 -6.08 3.23 -17.03
N GLU A 206 -5.64 4.50 -17.06
CA GLU A 206 -4.41 4.93 -17.72
C GLU A 206 -3.29 5.23 -16.71
N GLU A 207 -2.05 5.09 -17.16
CA GLU A 207 -0.87 5.48 -16.40
C GLU A 207 -0.83 6.98 -16.12
N SER A 208 -0.39 7.34 -14.93
CA SER A 208 -0.40 8.72 -14.44
C SER A 208 0.43 9.65 -15.32
N GLU A 209 1.50 9.18 -15.96
CA GLU A 209 2.30 9.98 -16.90
C GLU A 209 1.47 10.42 -18.12
N SER A 210 0.64 9.53 -18.68
CA SER A 210 -0.30 9.87 -19.76
C SER A 210 -1.29 10.95 -19.29
N LEU A 211 -1.85 10.77 -18.10
CA LEU A 211 -2.84 11.69 -17.52
C LEU A 211 -2.25 13.07 -17.23
N VAL A 212 -1.04 13.12 -16.67
CA VAL A 212 -0.32 14.38 -16.42
C VAL A 212 -0.02 15.08 -17.74
N ASN A 213 0.43 14.37 -18.77
CA ASN A 213 0.67 14.96 -20.09
C ASN A 213 -0.61 15.54 -20.71
N LYS A 214 -1.75 14.83 -20.60
CA LYS A 214 -3.06 15.34 -21.03
C LYS A 214 -3.47 16.59 -20.27
N ARG A 215 -3.32 16.58 -18.94
CA ARG A 215 -3.63 17.74 -18.07
C ARG A 215 -2.79 18.96 -18.40
N MET A 216 -1.53 18.76 -18.76
CA MET A 216 -0.59 19.84 -19.08
C MET A 216 -0.68 20.31 -20.54
N ALA A 217 -1.49 19.66 -21.38
CA ALA A 217 -1.67 20.03 -22.77
C ALA A 217 -2.37 21.40 -22.90
N LYS A 218 -1.97 22.16 -23.92
CA LYS A 218 -2.57 23.46 -24.21
C LYS A 218 -4.06 23.29 -24.55
N GLY A 219 -4.92 24.03 -23.86
CA GLY A 219 -6.37 23.98 -24.07
C GLY A 219 -7.11 22.92 -23.25
N TYR A 220 -6.44 22.25 -22.30
CA TYR A 220 -7.10 21.39 -21.33
C TYR A 220 -8.06 22.21 -20.44
N ASP A 221 -9.34 21.86 -20.45
CA ASP A 221 -10.43 22.51 -19.71
C ASP A 221 -11.04 21.62 -18.60
N GLY A 222 -10.39 20.49 -18.30
CA GLY A 222 -10.81 19.56 -17.27
C GLY A 222 -11.75 18.47 -17.81
N PHE A 223 -12.61 17.95 -16.93
CA PHE A 223 -13.72 17.05 -17.31
C PHE A 223 -14.97 17.83 -17.73
N ASN A 224 -14.87 19.14 -17.92
CA ASN A 224 -15.98 19.99 -18.37
C ASN A 224 -16.13 19.88 -19.89
N VAL A 225 -16.59 18.72 -20.35
CA VAL A 225 -17.15 18.60 -21.70
C VAL A 225 -18.55 19.22 -21.69
N ASN A 226 -18.69 20.42 -22.25
CA ASN A 226 -19.98 20.96 -22.68
C ASN A 226 -20.39 20.32 -24.01
#